data_AF-A0A2D9YBU4-F1
#
_entry.id   AF-A0A2D9YBU4-F1
#
_cell.length_a   1.000
_cell.length_b   1.000
_cell.length_c   1.000
_cell.angle_alpha   90.00
_cell.angle_beta   90.00
_cell.angle_gamma   90.00
#
_symmetry.space_group_name_H-M   'P 1'
#
loop_
_entity.id
_entity.type
_entity.pdbx_description
1 polymer ?
#
loop_
_entity_poly.entity_id
_entity_poly.type
_entity_poly.pdbx_seq_one_letter_code
_entity_poly.pdbx_strand_id
1 'polypeptide(L)'
;DALWHNSLGIAEILGVDSDSMWVDVIIGIPEPTKVDTSEVLSILPHGTGKVTCLKGGLEIYNSARKDWTVMANAAAVVYLTV
;
A
#
# COMPACT_ATOMS: atom_id res chain seq x y z
N ASP A 1 -7.88 -1.17 1.58
CA ASP A 1 -8.51 -1.71 0.35
C ASP A 1 -7.67 -2.82 -0.27
N ALA A 2 -6.48 -2.54 -0.81
CA ALA A 2 -5.65 -3.54 -1.50
C ALA A 2 -5.34 -4.83 -0.70
N LEU A 3 -5.24 -4.74 0.64
CA LEU A 3 -5.05 -5.92 1.51
C LEU A 3 -6.37 -6.57 1.94
N TRP A 4 -7.44 -5.78 2.05
CA TRP A 4 -8.73 -6.29 2.53
C TRP A 4 -9.35 -7.22 1.50
N HIS A 5 -10.06 -8.24 2.00
CA HIS A 5 -10.64 -9.33 1.20
C HIS A 5 -9.60 -10.28 0.54
N ASN A 6 -8.32 -10.19 0.89
CA ASN A 6 -7.28 -11.13 0.50
C ASN A 6 -6.78 -11.94 1.70
N SER A 7 -6.37 -13.18 1.47
CA SER A 7 -5.73 -14.06 2.48
C SER A 7 -4.56 -14.79 1.84
N LEU A 8 -3.40 -14.79 2.50
CA LEU A 8 -2.19 -15.47 2.07
C LEU A 8 -1.80 -16.54 3.11
N GLY A 9 -1.95 -17.82 2.76
CA GLY A 9 -1.57 -18.95 3.62
C GLY A 9 -0.15 -19.50 3.37
N ILE A 10 0.64 -18.87 2.51
CA ILE A 10 1.92 -19.42 2.03
C ILE A 10 2.97 -19.57 3.13
N ALA A 11 3.00 -18.66 4.12
CA ALA A 11 3.92 -18.74 5.25
C ALA A 11 3.67 -20.00 6.10
N GLU A 12 2.40 -20.30 6.37
CA GLU A 12 1.98 -21.51 7.09
C GLU A 12 2.39 -22.78 6.34
N ILE A 13 2.15 -22.83 5.03
CA ILE A 13 2.49 -23.98 4.18
C ILE A 13 4.00 -24.26 4.20
N LEU A 14 4.82 -23.21 4.23
CA LEU A 14 6.28 -23.32 4.24
C LEU A 14 6.86 -23.46 5.66
N GLY A 15 6.02 -23.42 6.69
CA GLY A 15 6.42 -23.56 8.09
C GLY A 15 7.27 -22.39 8.59
N VAL A 16 7.09 -21.19 8.03
CA VAL A 16 7.81 -19.97 8.42
C VAL A 16 6.86 -18.95 9.05
N ASP A 17 7.41 -18.01 9.81
CA ASP A 17 6.64 -16.94 10.45
C ASP A 17 6.08 -15.97 9.39
N SER A 18 4.79 -15.59 9.51
CA SER A 18 4.17 -14.56 8.67
C SER A 18 4.88 -13.22 8.74
N ASP A 19 5.53 -12.91 9.86
CA ASP A 19 6.31 -11.68 10.02
C ASP A 19 7.66 -11.72 9.27
N SER A 20 8.00 -12.85 8.67
CA SER A 20 9.14 -12.96 7.73
C SER A 20 8.81 -12.46 6.32
N MET A 21 7.54 -12.12 6.04
CA MET A 21 7.15 -11.55 4.76
C MET A 21 7.74 -10.14 4.56
N TRP A 22 8.23 -9.88 3.35
CA TRP A 22 8.64 -8.54 2.93
C TRP A 22 7.65 -8.00 1.88
N VAL A 23 7.16 -6.78 2.08
CA VAL A 23 6.10 -6.19 1.25
C VAL A 23 6.60 -4.93 0.53
N ASP A 24 6.52 -4.89 -0.79
CA ASP A 24 6.69 -3.66 -1.58
C ASP A 24 5.32 -3.04 -1.85
N VAL A 25 5.06 -1.89 -1.25
CA VAL A 25 3.83 -1.13 -1.43
C VAL A 25 4.08 0.01 -2.41
N ILE A 26 3.39 -0.03 -3.54
CA ILE A 26 3.51 0.99 -4.60
C ILE A 26 2.19 1.77 -4.66
N ILE A 27 2.26 3.09 -4.55
CA ILE A 27 1.09 3.97 -4.55
C ILE A 27 1.19 4.98 -5.68
N GLY A 28 0.23 4.94 -6.60
CA GLY A 28 0.02 5.97 -7.61
C GLY A 28 -0.93 7.05 -7.10
N ILE A 29 -0.44 8.29 -6.94
CA ILE A 29 -1.21 9.42 -6.40
C ILE A 29 -0.78 10.76 -7.04
N PRO A 30 -1.65 11.79 -7.14
CA PRO A 30 -1.30 13.04 -7.81
C PRO A 30 -0.11 13.80 -7.20
N GLU A 31 -0.01 13.80 -5.87
CA GLU A 31 1.00 14.55 -5.10
C GLU A 31 1.81 13.60 -4.18
N PRO A 32 2.75 12.81 -4.71
CA PRO A 32 3.43 11.75 -3.97
C PRO A 32 4.22 12.23 -2.75
N THR A 33 4.77 13.45 -2.83
CA THR A 33 5.62 14.03 -1.78
C THR A 33 4.82 14.47 -0.55
N LYS A 34 3.49 14.51 -0.64
CA LYS A 34 2.59 14.88 0.47
C LYS A 34 2.10 13.66 1.27
N VAL A 35 2.49 12.44 0.89
CA VAL A 35 2.06 11.20 1.55
C VAL A 35 2.99 10.90 2.73
N ASP A 36 2.40 10.60 3.90
CA ASP A 36 3.14 10.00 5.02
C ASP A 36 3.33 8.49 4.76
N THR A 37 4.48 8.14 4.21
CA THR A 37 4.78 6.74 3.86
C THR A 37 4.96 5.85 5.07
N SER A 38 5.36 6.42 6.21
CA SER A 38 5.49 5.73 7.50
C SER A 38 4.13 5.33 8.05
N GLU A 39 3.15 6.25 8.02
CA GLU A 39 1.77 5.96 8.41
C GLU A 39 1.18 4.85 7.53
N VAL A 40 1.38 4.92 6.20
CA VAL A 40 0.89 3.85 5.31
C VAL A 40 1.56 2.51 5.59
N LEU A 41 2.87 2.47 5.83
CA LEU A 41 3.58 1.24 6.14
C LEU A 41 3.07 0.59 7.45
N SER A 42 2.67 1.41 8.43
CA SER A 42 2.14 0.93 9.72
C SER A 42 0.81 0.17 9.64
N ILE A 43 0.12 0.24 8.50
CA ILE A 43 -1.15 -0.46 8.25
C ILE A 43 -0.91 -1.96 7.96
N LEU A 44 0.31 -2.36 7.58
CA LEU A 44 0.61 -3.76 7.31
C LEU A 44 0.32 -4.61 8.57
N PRO A 45 -0.52 -5.66 8.47
CA PRO A 45 -0.87 -6.48 9.62
C PRO A 45 0.28 -7.40 10.05
N HIS A 46 1.15 -7.76 9.10
CA HIS A 46 2.28 -8.66 9.26
C HIS A 46 3.43 -8.23 8.35
N GLY A 47 4.63 -8.65 8.74
CA GLY A 47 5.84 -8.44 7.96
C GLY A 47 6.35 -7.00 8.03
N THR A 48 7.35 -6.73 7.20
CA THR A 48 7.95 -5.40 7.04
C THR A 48 8.05 -5.05 5.56
N GLY A 49 8.43 -3.83 5.23
CA GLY A 49 8.38 -3.42 3.84
C GLY A 49 8.86 -2.02 3.56
N LYS A 50 8.54 -1.59 2.34
CA LYS A 50 8.77 -0.24 1.85
C LYS A 50 7.51 0.27 1.19
N VAL A 51 7.24 1.57 1.34
CA VAL A 51 6.22 2.27 0.56
C VAL A 51 6.93 3.20 -0.43
N THR A 52 6.55 3.09 -1.71
CA THR A 52 7.00 3.98 -2.78
C THR A 52 5.80 4.70 -3.38
N CYS A 53 5.75 6.02 -3.25
CA CYS A 53 4.73 6.84 -3.88
C CYS A 53 5.25 7.41 -5.21
N LEU A 54 4.47 7.26 -6.27
CA LEU A 54 4.76 7.73 -7.62
C LEU A 54 3.60 8.59 -8.13
N LYS A 55 3.90 9.51 -9.04
CA LYS A 55 2.86 10.34 -9.66
C LYS A 55 1.89 9.45 -10.44
N GLY A 56 0.61 9.52 -10.11
CA GLY A 56 -0.44 8.69 -10.71
C GLY A 56 -1.80 8.98 -10.11
N GLY A 57 -2.71 7.99 -10.14
CA GLY A 57 -4.05 8.14 -9.59
C GLY A 57 -4.90 9.18 -10.33
N LEU A 58 -5.78 9.87 -9.61
CA LEU A 58 -6.64 10.91 -10.16
C LEU A 58 -6.85 12.06 -9.15
N GLU A 59 -6.91 13.28 -9.66
CA GLU A 59 -7.32 14.48 -8.92
C GLU A 59 -8.43 15.20 -9.68
N ILE A 60 -9.55 15.47 -9.03
CA ILE A 60 -10.67 16.22 -9.63
C ILE A 60 -11.01 17.39 -8.71
N TYR A 61 -10.89 18.61 -9.24
CA TYR A 61 -11.32 19.81 -8.54
C TYR A 61 -12.85 19.94 -8.56
N ASN A 62 -13.43 20.22 -7.41
CA ASN A 62 -14.83 20.57 -7.26
C ASN A 62 -14.97 22.08 -7.00
N SER A 63 -15.42 22.81 -8.01
CA SER A 63 -15.58 24.27 -7.92
C SER A 63 -16.66 24.72 -6.95
N ALA A 64 -17.71 23.93 -6.73
CA ALA A 64 -18.80 24.27 -5.82
C ALA A 64 -18.36 24.18 -4.34
N ARG A 65 -17.54 23.20 -4.00
CA ARG A 65 -17.01 23.00 -2.63
C ARG A 65 -15.63 23.63 -2.42
N LYS A 66 -14.95 24.06 -3.48
CA LYS A 66 -13.58 24.55 -3.47
C LYS A 66 -12.60 23.53 -2.88
N ASP A 67 -12.83 22.25 -3.15
CA ASP A 67 -12.02 21.12 -2.68
C ASP A 67 -11.63 20.19 -3.84
N TRP A 68 -10.84 19.17 -3.52
CA TRP A 68 -10.38 18.16 -4.48
C TRP A 68 -10.81 16.78 -4.03
N THR A 69 -11.33 15.98 -4.95
CA THR A 69 -11.43 14.53 -4.77
C THR A 69 -10.13 13.91 -5.28
N VAL A 70 -9.42 13.21 -4.40
CA VAL A 70 -8.17 12.51 -4.72
C VAL A 70 -8.41 11.00 -4.68
N MET A 71 -7.99 10.29 -5.72
CA MET A 71 -7.99 8.84 -5.78
C MET A 71 -6.57 8.32 -5.90
N ALA A 72 -6.15 7.50 -4.95
CA ALA A 72 -4.90 6.76 -4.97
C ALA A 72 -5.15 5.32 -5.40
N ASN A 73 -4.23 4.75 -6.18
CA ASN A 73 -4.20 3.32 -6.47
C ASN A 73 -3.00 2.69 -5.75
N ALA A 74 -3.19 1.53 -5.12
CA ALA A 74 -2.17 0.85 -4.35
C ALA A 74 -1.98 -0.59 -4.84
N ALA A 75 -0.74 -1.01 -5.00
CA ALA A 75 -0.34 -2.39 -5.21
C ALA A 75 0.54 -2.83 -4.05
N ALA A 76 0.27 -4.02 -3.50
CA ALA A 76 1.11 -4.66 -2.48
C ALA A 76 1.68 -5.94 -3.07
N VAL A 77 3.01 -6.00 -3.22
CA VAL A 77 3.72 -7.18 -3.71
C VAL A 77 4.39 -7.85 -2.53
N VAL A 78 4.03 -9.10 -2.28
CA VAL A 78 4.53 -9.86 -1.13
C VAL A 78 5.62 -10.82 -1.58
N TYR A 79 6.75 -10.77 -0.90
CA TYR A 79 7.89 -11.65 -1.10
C TYR A 79 8.13 -12.45 0.16
N LEU A 80 8.52 -13.70 -0.04
CA LEU A 80 8.97 -14.58 1.03
C LEU A 80 10.24 -15.27 0.52
N THR A 81 11.36 -15.02 1.19
CA THR A 81 12.61 -15.72 0.89
C THR A 81 12.69 -16.94 1.78
N VAL A 82 12.73 -18.11 1.16
CA VAL A 82 12.85 -19.42 1.81
C VAL A 82 14.15 -20.10 1.42
#